data_AF-A0A3B0XA03-F1
#
_entry.id   AF-A0A3B0XA03-F1
#
_cell.length_a   1.000
_cell.length_b   1.000
_cell.length_c   1.000
_cell.angle_alpha   90.00
_cell.angle_beta   90.00
_cell.angle_gamma   90.00
#
_symmetry.space_group_name_H-M   'P 1'
#
loop_
_entity.id
_entity.type
_entity.pdbx_description
1 polymer ?
#
loop_
_entity_poly.entity_id
_entity_poly.type
_entity_poly.pdbx_seq_one_letter_code
_entity_poly.pdbx_strand_id
1 'polypeptide(L)'
;LLEQIDIHAMSHITGGGLTENLPRVMPENTRAQINASSWELPAVFKWLQQKGNIADSEMYRTFNCGIGMVLVINEEDADTAIDVLNNAGEFAFKLGEITSSNGAADVVIE
;
A
#
# COMPACT_ATOMS: atom_id res chain seq x y z
N LEU A 1 11.48 -14.26 4.51
CA LEU A 1 10.78 -13.59 3.40
C LEU A 1 11.68 -13.43 2.18
N LEU A 2 12.71 -12.57 2.22
CA LEU A 2 13.58 -12.27 1.06
C LEU A 2 14.30 -13.49 0.45
N GLU A 3 14.57 -14.53 1.25
CA GLU A 3 15.19 -15.77 0.75
C GLU A 3 14.18 -16.72 0.07
N GLN A 4 12.88 -16.45 0.18
CA GLN A 4 11.79 -17.35 -0.26
C GLN A 4 10.96 -16.77 -1.40
N ILE A 5 10.93 -15.45 -1.54
CA ILE A 5 10.02 -14.75 -2.45
C ILE A 5 10.82 -13.69 -3.22
N ASP A 6 10.60 -13.62 -4.53
CA ASP A 6 11.16 -12.57 -5.36
C ASP A 6 10.40 -11.27 -5.12
N ILE A 7 11.04 -10.31 -4.46
CA ILE A 7 10.45 -9.00 -4.16
C ILE A 7 10.92 -8.00 -5.21
N HIS A 8 9.99 -7.60 -6.07
CA HIS A 8 10.24 -6.62 -7.12
C HIS A 8 10.45 -5.22 -6.55
N ALA A 9 9.69 -4.85 -5.52
CA ALA A 9 9.81 -3.55 -4.86
C ALA A 9 9.29 -3.56 -3.41
N MET A 10 9.80 -2.64 -2.60
CA MET A 10 9.33 -2.37 -1.25
C MET A 10 9.19 -0.87 -1.04
N SER A 11 8.06 -0.42 -0.52
CA SER A 11 7.81 1.00 -0.20
C SER A 11 7.49 1.16 1.28
N HIS A 12 8.30 1.95 1.98
CA HIS A 12 8.02 2.37 3.36
C HIS A 12 7.13 3.62 3.32
N ILE A 13 5.95 3.53 3.91
CA ILE A 13 4.93 4.58 3.82
C ILE A 13 5.14 5.59 4.95
N THR A 14 5.64 6.77 4.58
CA THR A 14 6.00 7.84 5.51
C THR A 14 5.31 9.16 5.14
N GLY A 15 6.02 10.29 5.17
CA GLY A 15 5.49 11.56 4.67
C GLY A 15 5.14 11.43 3.17
N GLY A 16 3.97 11.94 2.78
CA GLY A 16 3.44 11.74 1.43
C GLY A 16 2.51 10.52 1.28
N GLY A 17 2.39 9.69 2.33
CA GLY A 17 1.45 8.57 2.38
C GLY A 17 1.61 7.57 1.23
N LEU A 18 0.55 6.82 0.93
CA LEU A 18 0.59 5.79 -0.13
C LEU A 18 0.83 6.41 -1.51
N THR A 19 0.15 7.53 -1.79
CA THR A 19 0.10 8.15 -3.11
C THR A 19 1.43 8.75 -3.54
N GLU A 20 2.30 9.14 -2.62
CA GLU A 20 3.63 9.66 -2.97
C GLU A 20 4.76 8.65 -2.77
N ASN A 21 4.63 7.67 -1.86
CA ASN A 21 5.73 6.75 -1.55
C ASN A 21 5.76 5.53 -2.47
N LEU A 22 4.60 4.95 -2.83
CA LEU A 22 4.56 3.73 -3.64
C LEU A 22 5.04 3.93 -5.09
N PRO A 23 4.70 5.03 -5.79
CA PRO A 23 5.20 5.27 -7.15
C PRO A 23 6.72 5.38 -7.27
N ARG A 24 7.43 5.74 -6.19
CA ARG A 24 8.89 5.94 -6.19
C ARG A 24 9.68 4.66 -6.46
N VAL A 25 9.04 3.50 -6.23
CA VAL A 25 9.65 2.18 -6.40
C VAL A 25 9.02 1.40 -7.56
N MET A 26 8.14 2.05 -8.32
CA MET A 26 7.43 1.46 -9.45
C MET A 26 8.02 1.97 -10.78
N PRO A 27 8.07 1.13 -11.83
CA PRO A 27 8.45 1.57 -13.17
C PRO A 27 7.45 2.56 -13.77
N GLU A 28 7.88 3.37 -14.73
CA GLU A 28 6.96 4.13 -15.60
C GLU A 28 5.94 3.18 -16.27
N ASN A 29 4.78 3.74 -16.64
CA ASN A 29 3.67 3.03 -17.28
C ASN A 29 3.03 1.93 -16.40
N THR A 30 3.10 2.10 -15.08
CA THR A 30 2.44 1.22 -14.11
C THR A 30 1.53 2.01 -13.15
N ARG A 31 0.51 1.35 -12.62
CA ARG A 31 -0.45 1.90 -11.65
C ARG A 31 -0.70 0.90 -10.54
N ALA A 32 -0.63 1.35 -9.30
CA ALA A 32 -1.12 0.58 -8.17
C ALA A 32 -2.61 0.85 -7.98
N GLN A 33 -3.44 -0.17 -8.20
CA GLN A 33 -4.87 -0.14 -7.89
C GLN A 33 -5.07 -0.72 -6.49
N ILE A 34 -5.44 0.15 -5.55
CA ILE A 34 -5.57 -0.18 -4.13
C ILE A 34 -7.04 -0.23 -3.78
N ASN A 35 -7.47 -1.32 -3.15
CA ASN A 35 -8.83 -1.46 -2.65
C ASN A 35 -8.88 -0.94 -1.20
N ALA A 36 -9.49 0.22 -0.98
CA ALA A 36 -9.65 0.82 0.35
C ALA A 36 -10.47 -0.06 1.30
N SER A 37 -11.32 -0.95 0.77
CA SER A 37 -12.08 -1.91 1.56
C SER A 37 -11.26 -3.14 1.98
N SER A 38 -10.01 -3.27 1.53
CA SER A 38 -9.11 -4.36 1.94
C SER A 38 -8.58 -4.22 3.37
N TRP A 39 -8.73 -3.03 3.99
CA TRP A 39 -8.38 -2.84 5.39
C TRP A 39 -9.32 -1.88 6.09
N GLU A 40 -9.35 -1.97 7.42
CA GLU A 40 -10.06 -1.00 8.23
C GLU A 40 -9.14 0.19 8.54
N LEU A 41 -9.59 1.41 8.20
CA LEU A 41 -8.91 2.63 8.62
C LEU A 41 -8.80 2.68 10.17
N PRO A 42 -7.60 2.70 10.77
CA PRO A 42 -7.46 2.69 12.22
C PRO A 42 -8.19 3.87 12.90
N ALA A 43 -8.71 3.63 14.11
CA ALA A 43 -9.56 4.57 14.83
C ALA A 43 -8.95 5.97 15.02
N VAL A 44 -7.62 6.06 15.18
CA VAL A 44 -6.90 7.34 15.28
C VAL A 44 -7.04 8.17 14.00
N PHE A 45 -6.99 7.55 12.83
CA PHE A 45 -7.15 8.23 11.55
C PHE A 45 -8.62 8.57 11.27
N LYS A 46 -9.56 7.69 11.64
CA LYS A 46 -11.00 8.00 11.61
C LYS A 46 -11.31 9.25 12.46
N TRP A 47 -10.79 9.29 13.68
CA TRP A 47 -10.94 10.45 14.57
C TRP A 47 -10.31 11.70 13.98
N LEU A 48 -9.09 11.60 13.45
CA LEU A 48 -8.35 12.73 12.88
C LEU A 48 -9.09 13.29 11.66
N GLN A 49 -9.55 12.42 10.77
CA GLN A 49 -10.32 12.79 9.59
C GLN A 49 -11.59 13.55 9.97
N GLN A 50 -12.36 13.02 10.91
CA GLN A 50 -13.61 13.63 11.36
C GLN A 50 -13.38 14.97 12.07
N LYS A 51 -12.36 15.06 12.93
CA LYS A 51 -12.08 16.29 13.69
C LYS A 51 -11.42 17.37 12.84
N GLY A 52 -10.62 17.00 11.86
CA GLY A 52 -9.98 17.93 10.94
C GLY A 52 -10.81 18.27 9.71
N ASN A 53 -11.95 17.59 9.49
CA ASN A 53 -12.72 17.66 8.24
C ASN A 53 -11.83 17.45 7.00
N ILE A 54 -11.01 16.40 7.05
CA ILE A 54 -9.98 16.11 6.04
C ILE A 54 -10.59 15.22 4.95
N ALA A 55 -10.39 15.58 3.68
CA ALA A 55 -10.81 14.76 2.55
C ALA A 55 -10.01 13.45 2.49
N ASP A 56 -10.62 12.37 1.97
CA ASP A 56 -9.97 11.06 1.85
C ASP A 56 -8.63 11.13 1.08
N SER A 57 -8.60 11.89 -0.02
CA SER A 57 -7.38 12.09 -0.81
C SER A 57 -6.25 12.70 0.00
N GLU A 58 -6.55 13.65 0.89
CA GLU A 58 -5.56 14.28 1.76
C GLU A 58 -5.14 13.36 2.92
N MET A 59 -6.05 12.50 3.40
CA MET A 59 -5.70 11.45 4.37
C MET A 59 -4.63 10.51 3.80
N TYR A 60 -4.84 9.98 2.59
CA TYR A 60 -3.92 9.04 1.95
C TYR A 60 -2.62 9.66 1.45
N ARG A 61 -2.59 10.98 1.23
CA ARG A 61 -1.39 11.75 0.86
C ARG A 61 -0.58 12.20 2.09
N THR A 62 -1.21 12.32 3.25
CA THR A 62 -0.52 12.86 4.44
C THR A 62 -0.09 11.75 5.39
N PHE A 63 -0.93 10.74 5.57
CA PHE A 63 -0.76 9.68 6.56
C PHE A 63 -0.60 8.32 5.90
N ASN A 64 -0.11 7.37 6.68
CA ASN A 64 -0.02 5.97 6.25
C ASN A 64 -1.37 5.24 6.29
N CYS A 65 -2.37 5.80 6.98
CA CYS A 65 -3.71 5.24 7.12
C CYS A 65 -3.75 3.76 7.60
N GLY A 66 -2.73 3.31 8.32
CA GLY A 66 -2.61 1.92 8.80
C GLY A 66 -1.69 1.03 7.95
N ILE A 67 -1.20 1.50 6.80
CA ILE A 67 -0.28 0.75 5.93
C ILE A 67 1.14 1.26 6.15
N GLY A 68 1.95 0.55 6.95
CA GLY A 68 3.34 0.94 7.20
C GLY A 68 4.28 0.63 6.03
N MET A 69 4.05 -0.48 5.33
CA MET A 69 4.91 -0.96 4.25
C MET A 69 4.08 -1.65 3.17
N VAL A 70 4.51 -1.51 1.91
CA VAL A 70 3.93 -2.21 0.76
C VAL A 70 5.04 -3.00 0.07
N LEU A 71 4.76 -4.26 -0.25
CA LEU A 71 5.64 -5.12 -1.05
C LEU A 71 4.98 -5.37 -2.41
N VAL A 72 5.76 -5.31 -3.48
CA VAL A 72 5.33 -5.67 -4.84
C VAL A 72 6.02 -6.97 -5.21
N ILE A 73 5.23 -7.99 -5.50
CA ILE A 73 5.65 -9.38 -5.74
C ILE A 73 4.81 -9.98 -6.87
N ASN A 74 5.17 -11.18 -7.35
CA ASN A 74 4.31 -11.94 -8.25
C ASN A 74 3.01 -12.34 -7.53
N GLU A 75 1.91 -12.40 -8.28
CA GLU A 75 0.60 -12.77 -7.73
C GLU A 75 0.61 -14.19 -7.14
N GLU A 76 1.33 -15.12 -7.77
CA GLU A 76 1.46 -16.51 -7.31
C GLU A 76 2.18 -16.65 -5.95
N ASP A 77 2.99 -15.66 -5.56
CA ASP A 77 3.71 -15.64 -4.29
C ASP A 77 2.94 -14.93 -3.18
N ALA A 78 1.79 -14.30 -3.48
CA ALA A 78 1.09 -13.41 -2.56
C ALA A 78 0.65 -14.10 -1.26
N ASP A 79 -0.01 -15.27 -1.37
CA ASP A 79 -0.50 -16.02 -0.21
C ASP A 79 0.67 -16.50 0.66
N THR A 80 1.74 -16.99 0.02
CA THR A 80 2.97 -17.40 0.73
C THR A 80 3.61 -16.23 1.48
N ALA A 81 3.69 -15.05 0.85
CA ALA A 81 4.24 -13.84 1.47
C ALA A 81 3.43 -13.43 2.71
N ILE A 82 2.11 -13.42 2.57
CA ILE A 82 1.17 -13.08 3.62
C ILE A 82 1.34 -14.05 4.80
N ASP A 83 1.39 -15.35 4.54
CA ASP A 83 1.58 -16.37 5.58
C ASP A 83 2.92 -16.23 6.29
N VAL A 84 4.01 -16.02 5.56
CA VAL A 84 5.35 -15.84 6.14
C VAL A 84 5.39 -14.60 7.05
N LEU A 85 4.80 -13.48 6.62
CA LEU A 85 4.76 -12.25 7.40
C LEU A 85 3.88 -12.38 8.64
N ASN A 86 2.68 -12.96 8.50
CA ASN A 86 1.77 -13.16 9.62
C ASN A 86 2.35 -14.14 10.67
N ASN A 87 3.05 -15.18 10.24
CA ASN A 87 3.77 -16.09 11.14
C ASN A 87 4.95 -15.41 11.85
N ALA A 88 5.51 -14.35 11.27
CA ALA A 88 6.54 -13.52 11.90
C ALA A 88 5.97 -12.46 12.88
N GLY A 89 4.64 -12.38 13.03
CA GLY A 89 3.97 -11.45 13.94
C GLY A 89 3.53 -10.13 13.29
N GLU A 90 3.64 -10.01 11.97
CA GLU A 90 3.12 -8.86 11.24
C GLU A 90 1.62 -9.01 10.92
N PHE A 91 1.01 -7.95 10.38
CA PHE A 91 -0.35 -7.98 9.83
C PHE A 91 -0.31 -7.69 8.33
N ALA A 92 -0.13 -8.74 7.54
CA ALA A 92 -0.06 -8.70 6.08
C ALA A 92 -1.35 -9.19 5.44
N PHE A 93 -1.73 -8.55 4.34
CA PHE A 93 -2.90 -8.88 3.53
C PHE A 93 -2.72 -8.35 2.10
N LYS A 94 -3.53 -8.83 1.15
CA LYS A 94 -3.54 -8.32 -0.22
C LYS A 94 -4.16 -6.92 -0.24
N LEU A 95 -3.33 -5.91 -0.48
CA LEU A 95 -3.74 -4.50 -0.51
C LEU A 95 -4.35 -4.09 -1.86
N GLY A 96 -3.89 -4.71 -2.95
CA GLY A 96 -4.24 -4.32 -4.31
C GLY A 96 -3.42 -5.06 -5.35
N GLU A 97 -3.33 -4.47 -6.54
CA GLU A 97 -2.58 -5.01 -7.68
C GLU A 97 -1.87 -3.91 -8.49
N ILE A 98 -0.83 -4.29 -9.22
CA ILE A 98 -0.17 -3.42 -10.20
C ILE A 98 -0.76 -3.69 -11.57
N THR A 99 -1.19 -2.64 -12.25
CA THR A 99 -1.77 -2.66 -13.60
C THR A 99 -0.99 -1.77 -14.55
N SER A 100 -1.15 -1.98 -15.86
CA SER A 100 -0.54 -1.10 -16.86
C SER A 100 -1.23 0.26 -16.89
N SER A 101 -0.45 1.32 -17.02
CA SER A 101 -0.93 2.70 -17.20
C SER A 101 -0.08 3.42 -18.25
N ASN A 102 -0.41 4.68 -18.57
CA ASN A 102 0.39 5.50 -19.45
C ASN A 102 1.01 6.66 -18.67
N GLY A 103 2.32 6.83 -18.75
CA GLY A 103 3.04 7.95 -18.14
C GLY A 103 3.73 7.60 -16.83
N ALA A 104 3.82 8.57 -15.92
CA ALA A 104 4.46 8.37 -14.63
C ALA A 104 3.71 7.32 -13.80
N ALA A 105 4.44 6.57 -12.98
CA ALA A 105 3.83 5.64 -12.03
C ALA A 105 2.85 6.37 -11.10
N ASP A 106 1.69 5.78 -10.84
CA ASP A 106 0.67 6.38 -9.99
C ASP A 106 -0.04 5.36 -9.09
N VAL A 107 -0.80 5.88 -8.12
CA VAL A 107 -1.66 5.10 -7.21
C VAL A 107 -3.08 5.61 -7.34
N VAL A 108 -4.01 4.68 -7.50
CA VAL A 108 -5.45 4.94 -7.40
C VAL A 108 -5.98 4.11 -6.25
N ILE A 109 -6.74 4.76 -5.36
CA ILE A 109 -7.37 4.13 -4.20
C ILE A 109 -8.88 4.15 -4.46
N GLU A 110 -9.49 2.97 -4.55
CA GLU A 110 -10.92 2.75 -4.82
C GLU A 110 -11.66 2.20 -3.60
#